data_AF-A0AAV5M1C0-F1
#
_entry.id   AF-A0AAV5M1C0-F1
#
_cell.length_a   1.000
_cell.length_b   1.000
_cell.length_c   1.000
_cell.angle_alpha   90.00
_cell.angle_beta   90.00
_cell.angle_gamma   90.00
#
_symmetry.space_group_name_H-M   'P 1'
#
loop_
_entity.id
_entity.type
_entity.pdbx_description
1 polymer ?
#
loop_
_entity_poly.entity_id
_entity_poly.type
_entity_poly.pdbx_seq_one_letter_code
_entity_poly.pdbx_strand_id
1 'polypeptide(L)'
;MEEKWVRAIVLLVLVSGWYCSCCCGCLEEERIALLNLKHSIPPPTDYVLASWGGHGDCCNWVGIECNITTKRVFQLSLNYTRGWDVEGWYMNSSLFSPLEELKSLFLTGNSIFGFMKNEGLEKLSSLSNLEVLDLSNNQLNNSILSSSLASLSSLKVLNLAGNQMEGSLHVLGNLLHNITN
;
A
#
# COMPACT_ATOMS: atom_id res chain seq x y z
N MET A 1 -52.61 -13.43 -1.66
CA MET A 1 -52.02 -13.14 -2.99
C MET A 1 -50.54 -12.74 -2.90
N GLU A 2 -49.87 -12.99 -1.78
CA GLU A 2 -48.51 -12.49 -1.54
C GLU A 2 -47.40 -13.50 -1.89
N GLU A 3 -47.69 -14.80 -1.85
CA GLU A 3 -46.64 -15.83 -2.06
C GLU A 3 -46.05 -15.86 -3.48
N LYS A 4 -46.85 -15.55 -4.51
CA LYS A 4 -46.37 -15.60 -5.90
C LYS A 4 -45.31 -14.54 -6.17
N TRP A 5 -45.48 -13.35 -5.60
CA TRP A 5 -44.53 -12.25 -5.73
C TRP A 5 -43.27 -12.51 -4.91
N VAL A 6 -43.40 -13.07 -3.70
CA VAL A 6 -42.26 -13.48 -2.88
C VAL A 6 -41.42 -14.53 -3.61
N ARG A 7 -42.04 -15.56 -4.20
CA ARG A 7 -41.31 -16.59 -4.98
C ARG A 7 -40.65 -16.00 -6.23
N ALA A 8 -41.30 -15.06 -6.92
CA ALA A 8 -40.72 -14.39 -8.08
C ALA A 8 -39.51 -13.52 -7.69
N ILE A 9 -39.57 -12.79 -6.57
CA ILE A 9 -38.45 -12.00 -6.05
C ILE A 9 -37.29 -12.92 -5.62
N VAL A 10 -37.58 -14.02 -4.91
CA VAL A 10 -36.54 -14.99 -4.51
C VAL A 10 -35.87 -15.60 -5.75
N LEU A 11 -36.64 -15.99 -6.78
CA LEU A 11 -36.07 -16.50 -8.03
C LEU A 11 -35.27 -15.44 -8.79
N LEU A 12 -35.72 -14.18 -8.82
CA LEU A 12 -34.97 -13.09 -9.45
C LEU A 12 -33.65 -12.82 -8.73
N VAL A 13 -33.63 -12.85 -7.38
CA VAL A 13 -32.41 -12.72 -6.58
C VAL A 13 -31.44 -13.89 -6.85
N LEU A 14 -31.96 -15.12 -6.91
CA LEU A 14 -31.15 -16.32 -7.19
C LEU A 14 -30.58 -16.33 -8.62
N VAL A 15 -31.35 -15.86 -9.61
CA VAL A 15 -30.90 -15.76 -11.01
C VAL A 15 -29.96 -14.57 -11.22
N SER A 16 -30.15 -13.45 -10.50
CA SER A 16 -29.18 -12.35 -10.47
C SER A 16 -27.89 -12.69 -9.71
N GLY A 17 -27.97 -13.64 -8.77
CA GLY A 17 -26.82 -14.19 -8.06
C GLY A 17 -25.89 -15.05 -8.93
N TRP A 18 -26.32 -15.38 -10.16
CA TRP A 18 -25.50 -16.06 -11.17
C TRP A 18 -24.90 -15.14 -12.22
N TYR A 19 -25.15 -13.83 -12.15
CA TYR A 19 -24.47 -12.82 -12.95
C TYR A 19 -23.52 -12.00 -12.08
N CYS A 20 -22.58 -12.69 -11.43
CA CYS A 20 -21.35 -12.05 -11.00
C CYS A 20 -20.18 -12.92 -11.43
N SER A 21 -19.81 -12.79 -12.70
CA SER A 21 -18.47 -13.14 -13.22
C SER A 21 -17.36 -12.25 -12.62
N CYS A 22 -17.55 -11.68 -11.42
CA CYS A 22 -16.63 -10.76 -10.76
C CYS A 22 -15.76 -11.44 -9.68
N CYS A 23 -15.74 -12.78 -9.60
CA CYS A 23 -14.93 -13.53 -8.63
C CYS A 23 -13.45 -13.71 -9.00
N CYS A 24 -12.92 -12.93 -9.94
CA CYS A 24 -11.52 -13.07 -10.40
C CYS A 24 -10.76 -11.75 -10.16
N GLY A 25 -10.92 -11.14 -8.99
CA GLY A 25 -10.38 -9.82 -8.66
C GLY A 25 -9.94 -9.72 -7.21
N CYS A 26 -8.94 -8.89 -6.90
CA CYS A 26 -8.80 -8.30 -5.56
C CYS A 26 -10.07 -7.54 -5.14
N LEU A 27 -10.22 -7.23 -3.85
CA LEU A 27 -11.39 -6.48 -3.37
C LEU A 27 -11.50 -5.12 -4.08
N GLU A 28 -12.74 -4.73 -4.41
CA GLU A 28 -13.00 -3.51 -5.17
C GLU A 28 -12.48 -2.25 -4.46
N GLU A 29 -12.52 -2.21 -3.13
CA GLU A 29 -11.95 -1.12 -2.34
C GLU A 29 -10.41 -1.04 -2.44
N GLU A 30 -9.72 -2.19 -2.46
CA GLU A 30 -8.28 -2.26 -2.67
C GLU A 30 -7.93 -1.81 -4.09
N ARG A 31 -8.70 -2.29 -5.09
CA ARG A 31 -8.54 -1.89 -6.49
C ARG A 31 -8.67 -0.37 -6.65
N ILE A 32 -9.71 0.23 -6.06
CA ILE A 32 -9.93 1.68 -6.10
C ILE A 32 -8.79 2.42 -5.39
N ALA A 33 -8.34 1.93 -4.24
CA ALA A 33 -7.24 2.52 -3.49
C ALA A 33 -5.94 2.53 -4.31
N LEU A 34 -5.62 1.43 -4.98
CA LEU A 34 -4.47 1.30 -5.87
C LEU A 34 -4.57 2.24 -7.08
N LEU A 35 -5.76 2.41 -7.68
CA LEU A 35 -5.92 3.40 -8.75
C LEU A 35 -5.76 4.83 -8.26
N ASN A 36 -6.26 5.16 -7.07
CA ASN A 36 -6.02 6.46 -6.44
C ASN A 36 -4.54 6.68 -6.13
N LEU A 37 -3.85 5.64 -5.68
CA LEU A 37 -2.40 5.64 -5.47
C LEU A 37 -1.65 5.93 -6.76
N LYS A 38 -1.99 5.25 -7.86
CA LYS A 38 -1.45 5.53 -9.20
C LYS A 38 -1.64 7.00 -9.60
N HIS A 39 -2.82 7.58 -9.38
CA HIS A 39 -3.08 8.99 -9.71
C HIS A 39 -2.35 9.98 -8.78
N SER A 40 -1.98 9.57 -7.57
CA SER A 40 -1.28 10.43 -6.61
C SER A 40 0.22 10.58 -6.90
N ILE A 41 0.82 9.67 -7.68
CA ILE A 41 2.25 9.67 -7.99
C ILE A 41 2.55 10.77 -9.01
N PRO A 42 3.40 11.76 -8.69
CA PRO A 42 3.69 12.86 -9.61
C PRO A 42 4.48 12.40 -10.84
N PRO A 43 4.21 12.95 -12.04
CA PRO A 43 4.98 12.64 -13.24
C PRO A 43 6.43 13.17 -13.16
N PRO A 44 7.34 12.70 -14.04
CA PRO A 44 7.20 11.57 -14.95
C PRO A 44 7.15 10.23 -14.20
N THR A 45 6.17 9.40 -14.58
CA THR A 45 6.00 8.04 -14.05
C THR A 45 6.56 7.01 -15.03
N ASP A 46 7.16 5.94 -14.50
CA ASP A 46 7.76 4.87 -15.30
C ASP A 46 6.73 3.82 -15.74
N TYR A 47 7.13 2.90 -16.62
CA TYR A 47 6.28 1.86 -17.22
C TYR A 47 5.67 0.88 -16.20
N VAL A 48 6.19 0.84 -14.97
CA VAL A 48 5.74 -0.06 -13.89
C VAL A 48 4.22 0.05 -13.65
N LEU A 49 3.65 1.25 -13.80
CA LEU A 49 2.21 1.49 -13.59
C LEU A 49 1.34 1.28 -14.84
N ALA A 50 1.93 0.87 -15.97
CA ALA A 50 1.21 0.70 -17.23
C ALA A 50 0.16 -0.42 -17.16
N SER A 51 0.43 -1.49 -16.38
CA SER A 51 -0.50 -2.61 -16.23
C SER A 51 -1.71 -2.27 -15.35
N TRP A 52 -1.65 -1.20 -14.56
CA TRP A 52 -2.67 -0.85 -13.58
C TRP A 52 -3.87 -0.18 -14.27
N GLY A 53 -5.04 -0.81 -14.24
CA GLY A 53 -6.27 -0.24 -14.80
C GLY A 53 -7.25 -1.27 -15.38
N GLY A 54 -8.28 -0.75 -16.05
CA GLY A 54 -9.34 -1.55 -16.66
C GLY A 54 -10.29 -2.20 -15.65
N HIS A 55 -11.12 -3.12 -16.16
CA HIS A 55 -12.05 -3.93 -15.37
C HIS A 55 -11.43 -5.27 -14.90
N GLY A 56 -10.09 -5.37 -14.91
CA GLY A 56 -9.36 -6.61 -14.61
C GLY A 56 -8.97 -6.76 -13.14
N ASP A 57 -8.55 -7.97 -12.77
CA ASP A 57 -7.98 -8.32 -11.47
C ASP A 57 -6.74 -7.49 -11.13
N CYS A 58 -6.72 -6.75 -10.02
CA CYS A 58 -5.51 -6.05 -9.61
C CYS A 58 -4.39 -7.00 -9.14
N CYS A 59 -4.71 -8.25 -8.78
CA CYS A 59 -3.71 -9.26 -8.45
C CYS A 59 -2.84 -9.66 -9.65
N ASN A 60 -3.23 -9.27 -10.87
CA ASN A 60 -2.43 -9.46 -12.08
C ASN A 60 -1.62 -8.20 -12.46
N TRP A 61 -1.72 -7.11 -11.70
CA TRP A 61 -0.94 -5.91 -11.98
C TRP A 61 0.51 -6.09 -11.52
N VAL A 62 1.44 -5.56 -12.31
CA VAL A 62 2.87 -5.56 -11.97
C VAL A 62 3.06 -4.88 -10.60
N GLY A 63 3.82 -5.53 -9.73
CA GLY A 63 4.12 -5.05 -8.39
C GLY A 63 3.05 -5.38 -7.34
N ILE A 64 2.00 -6.13 -7.67
CA ILE A 64 0.98 -6.55 -6.72
C ILE A 64 1.05 -8.07 -6.52
N GLU A 65 1.08 -8.50 -5.27
CA GLU A 65 0.84 -9.91 -4.93
C GLU A 65 -0.34 -10.02 -3.95
N CYS A 66 -1.19 -11.00 -4.24
CA CYS A 66 -2.38 -11.28 -3.46
C CYS A 66 -2.30 -12.64 -2.76
N ASN A 67 -2.93 -12.73 -1.61
CA ASN A 67 -3.09 -13.97 -0.88
C ASN A 67 -4.07 -14.85 -1.66
N ILE A 68 -3.66 -16.09 -1.96
CA ILE A 68 -4.44 -17.00 -2.81
C ILE A 68 -5.81 -17.34 -2.21
N THR A 69 -5.93 -17.32 -0.88
CA THR A 69 -7.11 -17.73 -0.11
C THR A 69 -8.05 -16.55 0.11
N THR A 70 -7.52 -15.42 0.59
CA THR A 70 -8.34 -14.24 0.94
C THR A 70 -8.59 -13.33 -0.25
N LYS A 71 -7.80 -13.48 -1.34
CA LYS A 71 -7.78 -12.58 -2.51
C LYS A 71 -7.46 -11.13 -2.17
N ARG A 72 -6.90 -10.88 -0.99
CA ARG A 72 -6.44 -9.57 -0.54
C ARG A 72 -5.01 -9.30 -0.98
N VAL A 73 -4.70 -8.05 -1.23
CA VAL A 73 -3.32 -7.61 -1.48
C VAL A 73 -2.50 -7.77 -0.21
N PHE A 74 -1.44 -8.58 -0.24
CA PHE A 74 -0.52 -8.71 0.89
C PHE A 74 0.86 -8.13 0.59
N GLN A 75 1.18 -7.86 -0.67
CA GLN A 75 2.41 -7.18 -1.06
C GLN A 75 2.15 -6.15 -2.14
N LEU A 76 2.76 -4.98 -1.96
CA LEU A 76 2.74 -3.90 -2.91
C LEU A 76 4.17 -3.39 -3.16
N SER A 77 4.58 -3.39 -4.43
CA SER A 77 5.82 -2.81 -4.90
C SER A 77 5.52 -1.67 -5.87
N LEU A 78 5.98 -0.48 -5.50
CA LEU A 78 6.02 0.72 -6.33
C LEU A 78 7.47 1.17 -6.52
N ASN A 79 8.41 0.21 -6.60
CA ASN A 79 9.82 0.54 -6.77
C ASN A 79 10.05 1.26 -8.10
N TYR A 80 10.84 2.33 -8.06
CA TYR A 80 11.27 3.08 -9.24
C TYR A 80 10.11 3.53 -10.13
N THR A 81 8.97 3.90 -9.53
CA THR A 81 7.81 4.40 -10.28
C THR A 81 7.97 5.83 -10.78
N ARG A 82 9.00 6.56 -10.31
CA ARG A 82 9.35 7.91 -10.75
C ARG A 82 10.78 7.93 -11.31
N GLY A 83 11.04 8.89 -12.21
CA GLY A 83 12.38 9.15 -12.72
C GLY A 83 13.35 9.62 -11.63
N TRP A 84 14.65 9.51 -11.89
CA TRP A 84 15.71 9.79 -10.90
C TRP A 84 16.02 11.29 -10.74
N ASP A 85 15.67 12.12 -11.72
CA ASP A 85 15.94 13.57 -11.75
C ASP A 85 14.64 14.38 -11.64
N VAL A 86 13.88 14.09 -10.59
CA VAL A 86 12.59 14.73 -10.32
C VAL A 86 12.58 15.33 -8.92
N GLU A 87 11.82 16.40 -8.75
CA GLU A 87 11.61 17.00 -7.43
C GLU A 87 11.00 15.97 -6.46
N GLY A 88 11.48 16.00 -5.23
CA GLY A 88 10.97 15.13 -4.19
C GLY A 88 9.53 15.47 -3.81
N TRP A 89 8.82 14.50 -3.22
CA TRP A 89 7.38 14.63 -2.98
C TRP A 89 6.94 13.97 -1.68
N TYR A 90 5.77 14.39 -1.20
CA TYR A 90 5.15 13.83 0.00
C TYR A 90 4.06 12.84 -0.39
N MET A 91 4.19 11.61 0.10
CA MET A 91 3.24 10.54 -0.21
C MET A 91 2.05 10.57 0.75
N ASN A 92 0.84 10.31 0.24
CA ASN A 92 -0.34 10.17 1.08
C ASN A 92 -0.46 8.74 1.62
N SER A 93 -0.11 8.53 2.90
CA SER A 93 -0.17 7.20 3.53
C SER A 93 -1.60 6.66 3.66
N SER A 94 -2.62 7.52 3.68
CA SER A 94 -4.02 7.08 3.82
C SER A 94 -4.51 6.26 2.63
N LEU A 95 -3.80 6.31 1.50
CA LEU A 95 -4.11 5.50 0.32
C LEU A 95 -3.80 4.02 0.54
N PHE A 96 -3.00 3.67 1.55
CA PHE A 96 -2.71 2.28 1.92
C PHE A 96 -3.75 1.69 2.88
N SER A 97 -4.58 2.51 3.54
CA SER A 97 -5.50 2.05 4.59
C SER A 97 -6.48 0.95 4.16
N PRO A 98 -6.97 0.91 2.89
CA PRO A 98 -7.81 -0.21 2.42
C PRO A 98 -7.07 -1.55 2.26
N LEU A 99 -5.73 -1.55 2.24
CA LEU A 99 -4.91 -2.75 2.06
C LEU A 99 -4.65 -3.43 3.43
N GLU A 100 -5.71 -3.93 4.06
CA GLU A 100 -5.68 -4.40 5.46
C GLU A 100 -4.74 -5.59 5.70
N GLU A 101 -4.55 -6.45 4.69
CA GLU A 101 -3.64 -7.61 4.75
C GLU A 101 -2.23 -7.30 4.24
N LEU A 102 -1.90 -6.02 3.97
CA LEU A 102 -0.59 -5.64 3.46
C LEU A 102 0.51 -5.96 4.48
N LYS A 103 1.43 -6.84 4.07
CA LYS A 103 2.60 -7.28 4.84
C LYS A 103 3.89 -6.66 4.36
N SER A 104 4.00 -6.42 3.06
CA SER A 104 5.24 -5.94 2.44
C SER A 104 4.96 -4.74 1.55
N LEU A 105 5.60 -3.61 1.86
CA LEU A 105 5.50 -2.37 1.10
C LEU A 105 6.89 -1.94 0.62
N PHE A 106 7.08 -1.92 -0.70
CA PHE A 106 8.32 -1.51 -1.33
C PHE A 106 8.13 -0.19 -2.08
N LEU A 107 8.86 0.84 -1.67
CA LEU A 107 8.79 2.21 -2.18
C LEU A 107 10.19 2.72 -2.60
N THR A 108 11.10 1.80 -2.95
CA THR A 108 12.48 2.11 -3.27
C THR A 108 12.59 3.06 -4.46
N GLY A 109 13.44 4.09 -4.39
CA GLY A 109 13.81 4.84 -5.59
C GLY A 109 12.72 5.76 -6.15
N ASN A 110 11.91 6.41 -5.30
CA ASN A 110 10.77 7.24 -5.73
C ASN A 110 10.90 8.74 -5.40
N SER A 111 12.08 9.21 -4.97
CA SER A 111 12.30 10.59 -4.54
C SER A 111 11.32 11.06 -3.45
N ILE A 112 10.93 10.19 -2.52
CA ILE A 112 10.01 10.54 -1.44
C ILE A 112 10.74 11.39 -0.38
N PHE A 113 10.17 12.55 -0.02
CA PHE A 113 10.64 13.41 1.08
C PHE A 113 10.03 13.03 2.44
N GLY A 114 8.83 12.47 2.43
CA GLY A 114 8.11 12.03 3.62
C GLY A 114 6.65 11.75 3.31
N PHE A 115 5.82 11.70 4.35
CA PHE A 115 4.38 11.55 4.22
C PHE A 115 3.65 12.90 4.35
N MET A 116 2.49 13.04 3.71
CA MET A 116 1.68 14.26 3.79
C MET A 116 1.43 14.65 5.25
N LYS A 117 1.49 15.96 5.52
CA LYS A 117 1.45 16.60 6.85
C LYS A 117 2.74 16.52 7.68
N ASN A 118 3.86 16.06 7.10
CA ASN A 118 5.18 16.03 7.74
C ASN A 118 5.20 15.31 9.10
N GLU A 119 4.36 14.29 9.21
CA GLU A 119 4.26 13.37 10.34
C GLU A 119 5.01 12.09 9.96
N GLY A 120 5.69 11.45 10.92
CA GLY A 120 6.65 10.38 10.67
C GLY A 120 6.02 9.05 10.24
N LEU A 121 6.74 7.96 10.48
CA LEU A 121 6.30 6.61 10.13
C LEU A 121 5.02 6.14 10.85
N GLU A 122 4.59 6.81 11.92
CA GLU A 122 3.32 6.53 12.62
C GLU A 122 2.10 6.68 11.70
N LYS A 123 2.23 7.41 10.60
CA LYS A 123 1.19 7.50 9.58
C LYS A 123 0.89 6.20 8.85
N LEU A 124 1.77 5.21 8.97
CA LEU A 124 1.56 3.86 8.48
C LEU A 124 1.01 2.91 9.56
N SER A 125 0.70 3.40 10.78
CA SER A 125 0.16 2.58 11.89
C SER A 125 -1.16 1.89 11.58
N SER A 126 -1.94 2.39 10.62
CA SER A 126 -3.14 1.69 10.12
C SER A 126 -2.82 0.34 9.45
N LEU A 127 -1.58 0.16 8.99
CA LEU A 127 -1.10 -1.08 8.37
C LEU A 127 -0.65 -2.06 9.45
N SER A 128 -1.61 -2.55 10.23
CA SER A 128 -1.37 -3.42 11.39
C SER A 128 -0.66 -4.73 11.07
N ASN A 129 -0.67 -5.18 9.80
CA ASN A 129 0.00 -6.40 9.33
C ASN A 129 1.35 -6.14 8.65
N LEU A 130 1.82 -4.88 8.58
CA LEU A 130 3.03 -4.54 7.85
C LEU A 130 4.27 -5.09 8.56
N GLU A 131 4.96 -6.03 7.92
CA GLU A 131 6.17 -6.67 8.42
C GLU A 131 7.44 -6.11 7.77
N VAL A 132 7.34 -5.72 6.49
CA VAL A 132 8.47 -5.22 5.69
C VAL A 132 8.12 -3.87 5.08
N LEU A 133 8.95 -2.87 5.36
CA LEU A 133 8.88 -1.55 4.75
C LEU A 133 10.24 -1.19 4.14
N ASP A 134 10.28 -1.10 2.81
CA ASP A 134 11.46 -0.63 2.09
C ASP A 134 11.24 0.78 1.56
N LEU A 135 11.98 1.73 2.12
CA LEU A 135 12.00 3.14 1.75
C LEU A 135 13.40 3.56 1.23
N SER A 136 14.23 2.60 0.83
CA SER A 136 15.59 2.88 0.41
C SER A 136 15.67 3.72 -0.86
N ASN A 137 16.79 4.42 -1.04
CA ASN A 137 17.06 5.28 -2.19
C ASN A 137 15.97 6.35 -2.42
N ASN A 138 15.50 6.99 -1.35
CA ASN A 138 14.61 8.15 -1.40
C ASN A 138 15.34 9.40 -0.88
N GLN A 139 14.61 10.49 -0.63
CA GLN A 139 15.16 11.74 -0.13
C GLN A 139 14.71 11.98 1.33
N LEU A 140 14.49 10.92 2.10
CA LEU A 140 14.06 11.01 3.49
C LEU A 140 15.17 11.53 4.38
N ASN A 141 14.80 12.21 5.47
CA ASN A 141 15.71 12.63 6.52
C ASN A 141 15.16 12.20 7.90
N ASN A 142 15.87 12.59 8.97
CA ASN A 142 15.53 12.19 10.34
C ASN A 142 14.10 12.56 10.80
N SER A 143 13.42 13.51 10.14
CA SER A 143 12.03 13.85 10.46
C SER A 143 11.06 12.67 10.31
N ILE A 144 11.38 11.69 9.45
CA ILE A 144 10.58 10.48 9.25
C ILE A 144 10.52 9.60 10.52
N LEU A 145 11.50 9.78 11.42
CA LEU A 145 11.65 9.09 12.70
C LEU A 145 11.30 9.98 13.91
N SER A 146 10.58 11.10 13.67
CA SER A 146 10.18 12.03 14.74
C SER A 146 9.25 11.40 15.79
N SER A 147 8.62 10.27 15.46
CA SER A 147 7.74 9.50 16.32
C SER A 147 8.29 8.09 16.60
N SER A 148 7.68 7.40 17.56
CA SER A 148 8.06 6.02 17.88
C SER A 148 7.62 5.04 16.79
N LEU A 149 8.56 4.20 16.35
CA LEU A 149 8.28 3.03 15.50
C LEU A 149 7.40 1.98 16.19
N ALA A 150 7.14 2.11 17.50
CA ALA A 150 6.23 1.22 18.25
C ALA A 150 4.80 1.25 17.69
N SER A 151 4.44 2.33 16.99
CA SER A 151 3.17 2.46 16.28
C SER A 151 3.05 1.49 15.08
N LEU A 152 4.16 0.96 14.58
CA LEU A 152 4.24 -0.08 13.55
C LEU A 152 4.52 -1.43 14.22
N SER A 153 3.57 -1.89 15.03
CA SER A 153 3.73 -3.03 15.95
C SER A 153 4.17 -4.35 15.32
N SER A 154 3.90 -4.54 14.02
CA SER A 154 4.23 -5.78 13.29
C SER A 154 5.52 -5.68 12.47
N LEU A 155 6.14 -4.50 12.43
CA LEU A 155 7.27 -4.22 11.56
C LEU A 155 8.51 -4.97 12.04
N LYS A 156 9.07 -5.80 11.16
CA LYS A 156 10.28 -6.60 11.41
C LYS A 156 11.47 -6.05 10.66
N VAL A 157 11.22 -5.47 9.48
CA VAL A 157 12.25 -4.96 8.59
C VAL A 157 11.89 -3.54 8.15
N LEU A 158 12.78 -2.60 8.45
CA LEU A 158 12.75 -1.24 7.94
C LEU A 158 14.05 -0.97 7.18
N ASN A 159 13.95 -0.72 5.87
CA ASN A 159 15.10 -0.34 5.06
C ASN A 159 15.05 1.15 4.72
N LEU A 160 16.02 1.91 5.22
CA LEU A 160 16.20 3.35 4.97
C LEU A 160 17.52 3.66 4.24
N ALA A 161 18.20 2.64 3.71
CA ALA A 161 19.49 2.83 3.03
C ALA A 161 19.40 3.85 1.87
N GLY A 162 20.46 4.61 1.62
CA GLY A 162 20.48 5.57 0.51
C GLY A 162 19.55 6.78 0.68
N ASN A 163 19.16 7.13 1.91
CA ASN A 163 18.45 8.37 2.27
C ASN A 163 19.40 9.38 2.94
N GLN A 164 18.91 10.60 3.21
CA GLN A 164 19.63 11.71 3.85
C GLN A 164 19.57 11.63 5.39
N MET A 165 19.88 10.46 5.94
CA MET A 165 19.82 10.21 7.39
C MET A 165 21.11 10.69 8.07
N GLU A 166 21.03 11.79 8.82
CA GLU A 166 22.17 12.30 9.58
C GLU A 166 22.36 11.49 10.89
N GLY A 167 23.60 11.16 11.25
CA GLY A 167 23.90 10.57 12.55
C GLY A 167 23.42 9.12 12.74
N SER A 168 23.58 8.27 11.72
CA SER A 168 23.17 6.84 11.63
C SER A 168 23.21 5.99 12.91
N LEU A 169 24.07 6.31 13.89
CA LEU A 169 24.16 5.61 15.17
C LEU A 169 22.91 5.78 16.07
N HIS A 170 22.29 6.97 16.11
CA HIS A 170 21.11 7.23 16.95
C HIS A 170 19.85 6.55 16.41
N VAL A 171 19.75 6.46 15.07
CA VAL A 171 18.64 5.80 14.37
C VAL A 171 18.65 4.29 14.63
N LEU A 172 19.82 3.65 14.58
CA LEU A 172 19.97 2.23 14.93
C LEU A 172 19.65 1.96 16.41
N GLY A 173 20.00 2.85 17.33
CA GLY A 173 19.63 2.74 18.74
C GLY A 173 18.12 2.71 18.98
N ASN A 174 17.38 3.60 18.30
CA ASN A 174 15.92 3.64 18.38
C ASN A 174 15.24 2.45 17.68
N LEU A 175 15.82 1.96 16.58
CA LEU A 175 15.37 0.76 15.87
C LEU A 175 15.55 -0.50 16.73
N LEU A 176 16.72 -0.68 17.34
CA LEU A 176 17.01 -1.83 18.20
C LEU A 176 16.12 -1.85 19.45
N HIS A 177 15.94 -0.71 20.12
CA HIS A 177 15.08 -0.64 21.32
C HIS A 177 13.60 -0.95 21.05
N ASN A 178 13.10 -0.73 19.83
CA ASN A 178 11.72 -1.08 19.46
C ASN A 178 11.55 -2.51 18.96
N ILE A 179 12.60 -3.12 18.38
CA ILE A 179 12.57 -4.52 17.93
C ILE A 179 12.75 -5.49 19.12
N THR A 180 13.36 -5.05 20.23
CA THR A 180 13.65 -5.90 21.40
C THR A 180 12.64 -5.81 22.55
N ASN A 181 11.54 -5.07 22.41
CA ASN A 181 10.47 -4.98 23.42
C ASN A 181 9.19 -5.69 22.98
#